data_AF-A0A521KU61-F1
#
_entry.id   AF-A0A521KU61-F1
#
_cell.length_a   1.000
_cell.length_b   1.000
_cell.length_c   1.000
_cell.angle_alpha   90.00
_cell.angle_beta   90.00
_cell.angle_gamma   90.00
#
_symmetry.space_group_name_H-M   'P 1'
#
loop_
_entity.id
_entity.type
_entity.pdbx_description
1 polymer ?
#
loop_
_entity_poly.entity_id
_entity_poly.type
_entity_poly.pdbx_seq_one_letter_code
_entity_poly.pdbx_strand_id
1 'polypeptide(L)' 'LYLGTTSGEVWASRTGGASWTCLARHLPEIYSVEAAEL' A
#
# COMPACT_ATOMS: atom_id res chain seq x y z
N LEU A 1 0.25 8.69 0.51
CA LEU A 1 -0.42 7.81 -0.48
C LEU A 1 -0.23 6.37 -0.06
N TYR A 2 -1.26 5.56 -0.24
CA TYR A 2 -1.20 4.11 0.01
C TYR A 2 -1.68 3.39 -1.24
N LEU A 3 -1.03 2.26 -1.54
CA LEU A 3 -1.35 1.41 -2.69
C LEU A 3 -1.32 -0.05 -2.24
N GLY A 4 -2.40 -0.77 -2.58
CA GLY A 4 -2.45 -2.22 -2.54
C GLY A 4 -2.37 -2.78 -3.96
N THR A 5 -1.64 -3.88 -4.14
CA THR A 5 -1.55 -4.58 -5.43
C THR A 5 -2.27 -5.93 -5.37
N THR A 6 -2.71 -6.42 -6.52
CA THR A 6 -3.25 -7.79 -6.63
C THR A 6 -2.17 -8.86 -6.43
N SER A 7 -0.87 -8.51 -6.49
CA SER A 7 0.24 -9.39 -6.09
C SER A 7 0.38 -9.57 -4.56
N GLY A 8 -0.44 -8.89 -3.76
CA GLY A 8 -0.44 -9.05 -2.31
C GLY A 8 0.59 -8.19 -1.59
N GLU A 9 0.82 -6.97 -2.07
CA GLU A 9 1.79 -6.04 -1.48
C GLU A 9 1.12 -4.72 -1.10
N VAL A 10 1.54 -4.16 0.04
CA VAL A 10 1.13 -2.82 0.50
C VAL A 10 2.33 -1.90 0.43
N TRP A 11 2.16 -0.77 -0.25
CA TRP A 11 3.17 0.25 -0.43
C TRP A 11 2.67 1.60 0.08
N ALA A 12 3.58 2.39 0.65
CA ALA A 12 3.30 3.75 1.07
C ALA A 12 4.29 4.74 0.46
N SER A 13 3.79 5.95 0.19
CA SER A 13 4.60 7.08 -0.21
C SER A 13 4.27 8.31 0.62
N ARG A 14 5.32 8.89 1.21
CA ARG A 14 5.30 10.20 1.89
C ARG A 14 5.74 11.36 0.98
N THR A 15 6.15 11.06 -0.25
CA THR A 15 6.72 12.00 -1.22
C THR A 15 5.77 12.27 -2.39
N GLY A 16 4.47 12.09 -2.17
CA GLY A 16 3.45 12.29 -3.22
C GLY A 16 3.56 11.30 -4.39
N GLY A 17 4.21 10.15 -4.19
CA GLY A 17 4.37 9.11 -5.22
C GLY A 17 5.73 9.09 -5.92
N ALA A 18 6.65 10.03 -5.60
CA ALA A 18 8.00 10.04 -6.18
C ALA A 18 8.87 8.87 -5.70
N SER A 19 8.63 8.38 -4.49
CA SER A 19 9.32 7.22 -3.90
C SER A 19 8.37 6.40 -3.05
N TRP A 20 8.57 5.09 -3.01
CA TRP A 20 7.70 4.15 -2.32
C TRP A 20 8.48 3.25 -1.36
N THR A 21 7.84 2.87 -0.26
CA THR A 21 8.36 1.92 0.71
C THR A 21 7.36 0.78 0.85
N CYS A 22 7.85 -0.46 0.73
CA CYS A 22 7.04 -1.66 0.95
C CYS A 22 6.79 -1.82 2.44
N LEU A 23 5.52 -1.87 2.83
CA LEU A 23 5.09 -2.05 4.22
C LEU A 23 4.74 -3.52 4.52
N ALA A 24 4.14 -4.23 3.57
CA ALA A 24 3.77 -5.63 3.69
C ALA A 24 3.85 -6.34 2.32
N ARG A 25 4.04 -7.66 2.34
CA ARG A 25 4.12 -8.54 1.17
C ARG A 25 3.62 -9.95 1.50
N HIS A 26 3.35 -10.74 0.47
CA HIS A 26 2.84 -12.12 0.58
C HIS A 26 1.44 -12.22 1.18
N LEU A 27 0.64 -11.17 1.01
CA LEU A 27 -0.78 -11.21 1.31
C LEU A 27 -1.54 -11.83 0.12
N PRO A 28 -2.81 -12.22 0.30
CA PRO A 28 -3.72 -12.43 -0.82
C PRO A 28 -3.92 -11.15 -1.65
N GLU A 29 -4.63 -11.26 -2.77
CA GLU A 29 -4.95 -10.11 -3.62
C GLU A 29 -5.63 -8.99 -2.83
N ILE A 30 -5.15 -7.75 -3.02
CA ILE A 30 -5.69 -6.58 -2.32
C ILE A 30 -6.65 -5.83 -3.25
N TYR A 31 -7.93 -5.82 -2.92
CA TYR A 31 -8.97 -5.12 -3.70
C TYR A 31 -9.25 -3.69 -3.22
N SER A 32 -9.00 -3.38 -1.96
CA SER A 32 -9.18 -2.03 -1.40
C SER A 32 -8.16 -1.75 -0.31
N VAL A 33 -7.75 -0.48 -0.19
CA VAL A 33 -6.94 0.04 0.90
C VAL A 33 -7.58 1.34 1.37
N GLU A 34 -7.82 1.44 2.67
CA GLU A 34 -8.43 2.61 3.29
C GLU A 34 -7.49 3.19 4.35
N ALA A 35 -7.42 4.52 4.40
CA ALA A 35 -6.77 5.22 5.50
C ALA A 35 -7.82 5.49 6.58
N ALA A 36 -7.47 5.21 7.83
CA ALA A 36 -8.32 5.46 8.99
C ALA A 36 -7.55 6.29 10.03
N GLU A 37 -8.25 7.19 10.71
CA GLU A 37 -7.77 7.91 11.89
C GLU A 37 -8.39 7.26 13.14
N LEU A 38 -7.69 7.31 14.27
CA LEU A 38 -8.12 6.78 15.56
C LEU A 38 -8.76 7.86 16.43
#